data_AF-T1KZ10-F1
#
_entry.id   AF-T1KZ10-F1
#
_cell.length_a   1.000
_cell.length_b   1.000
_cell.length_c   1.000
_cell.angle_alpha   90.00
_cell.angle_beta   90.00
_cell.angle_gamma   90.00
#
_symmetry.space_group_name_H-M   'P 1'
#
loop_
_entity.id
_entity.type
_entity.pdbx_description
1 polymer ?
#
loop_
_entity_poly.entity_id
_entity_poly.type
_entity_poly.pdbx_seq_one_letter_code
_entity_poly.pdbx_strand_id
1 'polypeptide(L)'
;MHLKTHILILVSVFMISLITPSTGSTDSNGNVNCVNCTGCTNCVNCINCTNCHGCERCSDSTNCRSSRNCTSCTDCSDCKNCTSCTDAKNCNDSRSCTNCRNCSNCASCTNCRDCQRCTNCTNVRNSANCMNRTDCTNCKC
;
A
#
# COMPACT_ATOMS: atom_id res chain seq x y z
N MET A 1 29.52 21.06 43.50
CA MET A 1 29.24 19.73 42.93
C MET A 1 27.96 19.68 42.08
N HIS A 2 26.89 20.37 42.45
CA HIS A 2 25.61 20.37 41.71
C HIS A 2 25.64 20.95 40.28
N LEU A 3 26.43 22.00 40.03
CA LEU A 3 26.49 22.64 38.70
C LEU A 3 27.07 21.71 37.62
N LYS A 4 28.06 20.89 37.96
CA LYS A 4 28.71 19.95 37.04
C LYS A 4 27.76 18.80 36.66
N THR A 5 26.95 18.34 37.62
CA THR A 5 25.92 17.31 37.41
C THR A 5 24.78 17.81 36.54
N HIS A 6 24.33 19.06 36.72
CA HIS A 6 23.29 19.66 35.85
C HIS A 6 23.75 19.84 34.40
N ILE A 7 25.00 20.24 34.19
CA ILE A 7 25.57 20.35 32.84
C ILE A 7 25.64 18.98 32.17
N LEU A 8 26.06 17.93 32.88
CA LEU A 8 26.09 16.56 32.36
C LEU A 8 24.71 16.02 31.98
N ILE A 9 23.68 16.32 32.77
CA ILE A 9 22.29 15.93 32.49
C ILE A 9 21.73 16.70 31.29
N LEU A 10 22.01 18.00 31.18
CA LEU A 10 21.57 18.79 30.03
C LEU A 10 22.22 18.33 28.73
N VAL A 11 23.53 18.03 28.76
CA VAL A 11 24.26 17.52 27.60
C VAL A 11 23.76 16.13 27.19
N SER A 12 23.44 15.24 28.14
CA SER A 12 22.92 13.91 27.80
C SER A 12 21.51 13.97 27.21
N VAL A 13 20.62 14.80 27.75
CA VAL A 13 19.26 15.01 27.20
C VAL A 13 19.32 15.64 25.80
N PHE A 14 20.24 16.58 25.58
CA PHE A 14 20.44 17.22 24.28
C PHE A 14 21.00 16.23 23.24
N MET A 15 21.94 15.37 23.63
CA MET A 15 22.51 14.34 22.76
C MET A 15 21.51 13.22 22.42
N ILE A 16 20.61 12.86 23.34
CA ILE A 16 19.51 11.91 23.06
C ILE A 16 18.56 12.47 21.99
N SER A 17 18.37 13.79 21.96
CA SER A 17 17.54 14.49 20.96
C SER A 17 18.19 14.56 19.57
N LEU A 18 19.51 14.32 19.47
CA LEU A 18 20.28 14.37 18.22
C LEU A 18 20.39 13.01 17.50
N ILE A 19 19.91 11.90 18.10
CA ILE A 19 20.04 10.54 17.55
C ILE A 19 18.76 10.06 16.82
N THR A 20 17.64 10.77 16.97
CA THR A 20 16.41 10.45 16.21
C THR A 20 16.52 10.94 14.78
N PRO A 21 16.45 10.07 13.75
CA PRO A 21 16.46 10.53 12.37
C PRO A 21 15.16 11.29 12.10
N SER A 22 15.26 12.61 12.04
CA SER A 22 14.18 13.50 11.66
C SER A 22 14.32 13.83 10.18
N THR A 23 13.62 13.07 9.32
CA THR A 23 13.42 13.48 7.93
C THR A 23 11.94 13.44 7.57
N GLY A 24 11.28 14.60 7.66
CA GLY A 24 9.97 14.91 7.06
C GLY A 24 8.74 14.40 7.82
N SER A 25 8.51 14.89 9.04
CA SER A 25 7.46 14.45 9.98
C SER A 25 6.05 14.29 9.38
N THR A 26 5.35 13.18 9.68
CA THR A 26 4.10 13.25 10.45
C THR A 26 3.84 11.89 11.13
N ASP A 27 3.19 11.93 12.29
CA ASP A 27 2.61 10.87 13.11
C ASP A 27 1.27 11.38 13.71
N SER A 28 0.84 10.90 14.89
CA SER A 28 -0.47 11.12 15.57
C SER A 28 -1.75 10.67 14.85
N ASN A 29 -1.70 10.40 13.54
CA ASN A 29 -2.47 9.40 12.77
C ASN A 29 -2.42 9.75 11.27
N GLY A 30 -1.24 9.93 10.73
CA GLY A 30 -0.09 9.14 11.08
C GLY A 30 0.96 9.65 10.16
N ASN A 31 1.23 9.11 9.00
CA ASN A 31 2.63 8.82 8.76
C ASN A 31 3.27 9.65 7.66
N VAL A 32 4.60 9.76 7.80
CA VAL A 32 5.50 10.05 6.69
C VAL A 32 6.82 9.28 6.92
N ASN A 33 7.26 8.52 5.92
CA ASN A 33 8.51 7.75 5.85
C ASN A 33 8.68 6.56 6.81
N CYS A 34 7.59 5.97 7.30
CA CYS A 34 7.72 4.87 8.24
C CYS A 34 8.18 3.56 7.58
N VAL A 35 9.09 2.86 8.24
CA VAL A 35 9.69 1.61 7.75
C VAL A 35 9.37 0.51 8.76
N ASN A 36 8.61 -0.49 8.30
CA ASN A 36 8.05 -1.66 9.01
C ASN A 36 6.75 -1.40 9.82
N CYS A 37 5.83 -0.60 9.29
CA CYS A 37 4.57 -0.27 9.97
C CYS A 37 3.65 -1.47 10.22
N THR A 38 2.84 -1.34 11.29
CA THR A 38 1.66 -2.16 11.55
C THR A 38 0.53 -1.29 12.14
N GLY A 39 -0.67 -1.25 11.53
CA GLY A 39 -1.86 -0.60 12.13
C GLY A 39 -2.01 0.92 11.94
N CYS A 40 -1.12 1.54 11.16
CA CYS A 40 -1.06 2.98 11.04
C CYS A 40 -2.21 3.56 10.19
N THR A 41 -2.52 4.83 10.42
CA THR A 41 -3.51 5.58 9.61
C THR A 41 -2.80 6.66 8.81
N ASN A 42 -3.10 6.81 7.52
CA ASN A 42 -2.53 7.77 6.58
C ASN A 42 -1.02 7.61 6.34
N CYS A 43 -0.55 6.44 5.89
CA CYS A 43 0.87 6.24 5.57
C CYS A 43 1.30 7.00 4.32
N VAL A 44 2.43 7.71 4.34
CA VAL A 44 2.95 8.38 3.14
C VAL A 44 4.42 8.01 2.91
N ASN A 45 4.74 7.55 1.70
CA ASN A 45 6.10 7.13 1.28
C ASN A 45 6.73 6.08 2.22
N CYS A 46 5.92 5.18 2.77
CA CYS A 46 6.39 4.14 3.70
C CYS A 46 6.79 2.85 2.98
N ILE A 47 7.57 2.00 3.65
CA ILE A 47 7.96 0.67 3.15
C ILE A 47 7.53 -0.39 4.16
N ASN A 48 7.08 -1.55 3.68
CA ASN A 48 6.66 -2.68 4.50
C ASN A 48 5.48 -2.35 5.44
N CYS A 49 4.45 -1.67 4.92
CA CYS A 49 3.27 -1.32 5.72
C CYS A 49 2.34 -2.52 5.90
N THR A 50 1.97 -2.85 7.14
CA THR A 50 1.04 -3.95 7.41
C THR A 50 -0.22 -3.43 8.12
N ASN A 51 -1.41 -3.94 7.79
CA ASN A 51 -2.66 -3.59 8.50
C ASN A 51 -2.97 -2.08 8.57
N CYS A 52 -2.53 -1.28 7.59
CA CYS A 52 -2.68 0.19 7.64
C CYS A 52 -3.93 0.66 6.88
N HIS A 53 -4.39 1.88 7.17
CA HIS A 53 -5.48 2.53 6.44
C HIS A 53 -4.99 3.80 5.75
N GLY A 54 -5.39 4.01 4.50
CA GLY A 54 -5.09 5.24 3.77
C GLY A 54 -3.63 5.39 3.37
N CYS A 55 -2.94 4.31 3.02
CA CYS A 55 -1.55 4.38 2.54
C CYS A 55 -1.48 5.11 1.19
N GLU A 56 -0.49 5.98 1.03
CA GLU A 56 -0.22 6.72 -0.19
C GLU A 56 1.26 6.61 -0.56
N ARG A 57 1.53 6.22 -1.81
CA ARG A 57 2.91 6.10 -2.34
C ARG A 57 3.80 5.16 -1.53
N CYS A 58 3.21 4.16 -0.88
CA CYS A 58 3.95 3.16 -0.11
C CYS A 58 4.42 2.00 -1.00
N SER A 59 5.46 1.31 -0.56
CA SER A 59 5.96 0.07 -1.16
C SER A 59 5.76 -1.11 -0.22
N ASP A 60 5.53 -2.29 -0.80
CA ASP A 60 5.47 -3.57 -0.10
C ASP A 60 4.44 -3.57 1.04
N SER A 61 3.22 -3.14 0.73
CA SER A 61 2.14 -2.99 1.71
C SER A 61 1.29 -4.26 1.80
N THR A 62 1.09 -4.80 3.00
CA THR A 62 0.31 -6.01 3.27
C THR A 62 -0.94 -5.68 4.09
N ASN A 63 -2.08 -6.30 3.80
CA ASN A 63 -3.33 -6.15 4.57
C ASN A 63 -3.79 -4.69 4.78
N CYS A 64 -3.46 -3.79 3.85
CA CYS A 64 -3.83 -2.38 3.96
C CYS A 64 -5.20 -2.11 3.32
N ARG A 65 -5.88 -1.06 3.77
CA ARG A 65 -7.18 -0.62 3.22
C ARG A 65 -7.10 0.80 2.68
N SER A 66 -7.77 1.02 1.55
CA SER A 66 -7.88 2.34 0.90
C SER A 66 -6.54 2.93 0.49
N SER A 67 -5.63 2.07 0.01
CA SER A 67 -4.29 2.46 -0.43
C SER A 67 -4.30 3.09 -1.83
N ARG A 68 -3.45 4.08 -2.07
CA ARG A 68 -3.34 4.80 -3.35
C ARG A 68 -1.90 4.95 -3.82
N ASN A 69 -1.69 4.82 -5.13
CA ASN A 69 -0.39 5.04 -5.76
C ASN A 69 0.73 4.14 -5.16
N CYS A 70 0.37 2.99 -4.60
CA CYS A 70 1.33 2.10 -3.95
C CYS A 70 1.96 1.11 -4.94
N THR A 71 3.12 0.59 -4.58
CA THR A 71 3.81 -0.48 -5.31
C THR A 71 3.80 -1.76 -4.47
N SER A 72 3.53 -2.91 -5.10
CA SER A 72 3.52 -4.22 -4.44
C SER A 72 2.59 -4.30 -3.23
N CYS A 73 1.27 -4.16 -3.47
CA CYS A 73 0.27 -4.38 -2.43
C CYS A 73 -0.13 -5.86 -2.36
N THR A 74 -0.09 -6.47 -1.19
CA THR A 74 -0.50 -7.86 -0.94
C THR A 74 -1.68 -7.91 0.03
N ASP A 75 -2.69 -8.73 -0.22
CA ASP A 75 -3.87 -8.90 0.66
C ASP A 75 -4.60 -7.58 1.02
N CYS A 76 -4.46 -6.56 0.18
CA CYS A 76 -5.03 -5.24 0.44
C CYS A 76 -6.49 -5.12 -0.06
N SER A 77 -7.20 -4.10 0.41
CA SER A 77 -8.56 -3.78 -0.05
C SER A 77 -8.70 -2.32 -0.46
N ASP A 78 -9.57 -2.06 -1.43
CA ASP A 78 -9.89 -0.72 -1.92
C ASP A 78 -8.65 0.03 -2.45
N CYS A 79 -7.76 -0.69 -3.15
CA CYS A 79 -6.54 -0.15 -3.74
C CYS A 79 -6.85 0.66 -5.00
N LYS A 80 -6.19 1.81 -5.19
CA LYS A 80 -6.32 2.62 -6.40
C LYS A 80 -4.98 3.06 -6.98
N ASN A 81 -4.86 3.04 -8.31
CA ASN A 81 -3.66 3.47 -9.05
C ASN A 81 -2.37 2.75 -8.59
N CYS A 82 -2.46 1.48 -8.18
CA CYS A 82 -1.28 0.75 -7.73
C CYS A 82 -0.52 0.13 -8.90
N THR A 83 0.80 0.03 -8.79
CA THR A 83 1.63 -0.63 -9.82
C THR A 83 1.32 -2.13 -9.88
N SER A 84 1.20 -2.76 -8.72
CA SER A 84 0.94 -4.19 -8.58
C SER A 84 0.09 -4.46 -7.36
N CYS A 85 -0.88 -5.36 -7.49
CA CYS A 85 -1.69 -5.88 -6.41
C CYS A 85 -1.75 -7.40 -6.50
N THR A 86 -1.54 -8.08 -5.38
CA THR A 86 -1.58 -9.54 -5.26
C THR A 86 -2.57 -9.91 -4.16
N ASP A 87 -3.43 -10.90 -4.42
CA ASP A 87 -4.45 -11.40 -3.48
C ASP A 87 -5.39 -10.31 -2.90
N ALA A 88 -5.51 -9.18 -3.61
CA ALA A 88 -6.22 -7.99 -3.15
C ALA A 88 -7.70 -7.96 -3.60
N LYS A 89 -8.48 -7.05 -3.02
CA LYS A 89 -9.90 -6.82 -3.35
C LYS A 89 -10.15 -5.37 -3.75
N ASN A 90 -11.06 -5.16 -4.69
CA ASN A 90 -11.49 -3.84 -5.16
C ASN A 90 -10.31 -2.99 -5.68
N CYS A 91 -9.46 -3.57 -6.52
CA CYS A 91 -8.33 -2.89 -7.14
C CYS A 91 -8.80 -2.06 -8.35
N ASN A 92 -8.64 -0.75 -8.31
CA ASN A 92 -9.09 0.15 -9.36
C ASN A 92 -7.91 0.86 -10.03
N ASP A 93 -7.93 0.94 -11.35
CA ASP A 93 -6.93 1.66 -12.15
C ASP A 93 -5.49 1.18 -11.88
N SER A 94 -5.31 -0.07 -11.44
CA SER A 94 -3.99 -0.66 -11.17
C SER A 94 -3.34 -1.17 -12.45
N ARG A 95 -2.01 -1.11 -12.52
CA ARG A 95 -1.29 -1.60 -13.70
C ARG A 95 -1.32 -3.12 -13.80
N SER A 96 -1.17 -3.83 -12.68
CA SER A 96 -1.20 -5.30 -12.64
C SER A 96 -1.91 -5.82 -11.41
N CYS A 97 -2.78 -6.81 -11.60
CA CYS A 97 -3.49 -7.49 -10.54
C CYS A 97 -3.33 -9.01 -10.69
N THR A 98 -2.91 -9.69 -9.61
CA THR A 98 -2.74 -11.15 -9.58
C THR A 98 -3.60 -11.74 -8.46
N ASN A 99 -4.38 -12.78 -8.75
CA ASN A 99 -5.27 -13.44 -7.77
C ASN A 99 -6.27 -12.48 -7.07
N CYS A 100 -6.59 -11.35 -7.70
CA CYS A 100 -7.43 -10.32 -7.09
C CYS A 100 -8.92 -10.54 -7.37
N ARG A 101 -9.78 -9.85 -6.60
CA ARG A 101 -11.23 -9.80 -6.84
C ARG A 101 -11.73 -8.37 -7.06
N ASN A 102 -12.77 -8.22 -7.87
CA ASN A 102 -13.40 -6.93 -8.17
C ASN A 102 -12.41 -5.89 -8.73
N CYS A 103 -11.55 -6.31 -9.65
CA CYS A 103 -10.64 -5.36 -10.30
C CYS A 103 -11.40 -4.50 -11.30
N SER A 104 -11.13 -3.19 -11.38
CA SER A 104 -11.70 -2.35 -12.42
C SER A 104 -10.65 -1.49 -13.13
N ASN A 105 -10.81 -1.30 -14.45
CA ASN A 105 -9.94 -0.50 -15.31
C ASN A 105 -8.44 -0.84 -15.16
N CYS A 106 -8.09 -2.09 -14.82
CA CYS A 106 -6.70 -2.49 -14.64
C CYS A 106 -6.05 -2.85 -15.98
N ALA A 107 -4.77 -2.54 -16.15
CA ALA A 107 -4.08 -2.76 -17.43
C ALA A 107 -3.75 -4.24 -17.70
N SER A 108 -3.63 -5.05 -16.64
CA SER A 108 -3.42 -6.49 -16.68
C SER A 108 -4.06 -7.16 -15.47
N CYS A 109 -4.66 -8.34 -15.67
CA CYS A 109 -5.27 -9.15 -14.61
C CYS A 109 -4.98 -10.63 -14.83
N THR A 110 -4.33 -11.29 -13.88
CA THR A 110 -4.03 -12.72 -13.92
C THR A 110 -4.71 -13.45 -12.79
N ASN A 111 -5.40 -14.56 -13.06
CA ASN A 111 -6.09 -15.39 -12.06
C ASN A 111 -7.14 -14.61 -11.23
N CYS A 112 -7.71 -13.54 -11.79
CA CYS A 112 -8.62 -12.65 -11.06
C CYS A 112 -10.10 -13.04 -11.22
N ARG A 113 -10.96 -12.54 -10.34
CA ARG A 113 -12.41 -12.73 -10.40
C ARG A 113 -13.12 -11.38 -10.42
N ASP A 114 -14.26 -11.33 -11.10
CA ASP A 114 -15.17 -10.18 -11.11
C ASP A 114 -14.48 -8.91 -11.67
N CYS A 115 -13.60 -9.06 -12.67
CA CYS A 115 -12.92 -7.92 -13.30
C CYS A 115 -13.88 -7.13 -14.21
N GLN A 116 -13.71 -5.82 -14.26
CA GLN A 116 -14.54 -4.92 -15.07
C GLN A 116 -13.66 -3.96 -15.87
N ARG A 117 -13.87 -3.86 -17.19
CA ARG A 117 -13.16 -2.87 -18.04
C ARG A 117 -11.63 -2.98 -17.99
N CYS A 118 -11.10 -4.15 -17.64
CA CYS A 118 -9.66 -4.38 -17.62
C CYS A 118 -9.14 -4.76 -19.01
N THR A 119 -7.86 -4.55 -19.25
CA THR A 119 -7.17 -5.03 -20.46
C THR A 119 -6.24 -6.19 -20.12
N ASN A 120 -5.86 -6.98 -21.12
CA ASN A 120 -4.87 -8.06 -21.02
C ASN A 120 -5.13 -8.98 -19.81
N CYS A 121 -6.23 -9.71 -19.88
CA CYS A 121 -6.71 -10.55 -18.79
C CYS A 121 -6.45 -12.03 -19.07
N THR A 122 -5.80 -12.73 -18.15
CA THR A 122 -5.51 -14.17 -18.24
C THR A 122 -6.13 -14.93 -17.08
N ASN A 123 -6.80 -16.04 -17.35
CA ASN A 123 -7.44 -16.90 -16.34
C ASN A 123 -8.40 -16.11 -15.42
N VAL A 124 -9.29 -15.32 -16.03
CA VAL A 124 -10.25 -14.49 -15.30
C VAL A 124 -11.65 -15.12 -15.25
N ARG A 125 -12.38 -14.88 -14.16
CA ARG A 125 -13.74 -15.42 -13.98
C ARG A 125 -14.77 -14.32 -13.73
N ASN A 126 -16.02 -14.51 -14.16
CA ASN A 126 -17.16 -13.63 -13.86
C ASN A 126 -16.93 -12.15 -14.23
N SER A 127 -16.14 -11.89 -15.27
CA SER A 127 -15.66 -10.55 -15.61
C SER A 127 -16.51 -9.92 -16.72
N ALA A 128 -16.59 -8.60 -16.84
CA ALA A 128 -17.33 -7.96 -17.93
C ALA A 128 -16.58 -6.78 -18.55
N ASN A 129 -16.85 -6.51 -19.83
CA ASN A 129 -16.25 -5.40 -20.58
C ASN A 129 -14.70 -5.43 -20.62
N CYS A 130 -14.06 -6.59 -20.41
CA CYS A 130 -12.60 -6.70 -20.47
C CYS A 130 -12.10 -6.97 -21.90
N MET A 131 -10.98 -6.34 -22.28
CA MET A 131 -10.33 -6.50 -23.58
C MET A 131 -9.12 -7.44 -23.51
N ASN A 132 -8.77 -8.09 -24.63
CA ASN A 132 -7.63 -9.01 -24.75
C ASN A 132 -7.62 -10.11 -23.66
N ARG A 133 -8.57 -11.03 -23.74
CA ARG A 133 -8.79 -12.07 -22.72
C ARG A 133 -8.28 -13.44 -23.19
N THR A 134 -7.60 -14.15 -22.30
CA THR A 134 -7.21 -15.55 -22.45
C THR A 134 -7.75 -16.35 -21.24
N ASP A 135 -8.25 -17.56 -21.46
CA ASP A 135 -8.77 -18.46 -20.41
C ASP A 135 -9.84 -17.83 -19.51
N CYS A 136 -10.80 -17.13 -20.13
CA CYS A 136 -11.91 -16.51 -19.40
C CYS A 136 -13.07 -17.50 -19.16
N THR A 137 -13.62 -17.51 -17.94
CA THR A 137 -14.86 -18.25 -17.59
C THR A 137 -15.99 -17.30 -17.18
N ASN A 138 -17.20 -17.48 -17.72
CA ASN A 138 -18.38 -16.66 -17.40
C ASN A 138 -18.13 -15.15 -17.56
N CYS A 139 -17.41 -14.73 -18.60
CA CYS A 139 -17.26 -13.31 -18.86
C CYS A 139 -18.35 -12.78 -19.79
N LYS A 140 -18.88 -11.62 -19.46
CA LYS A 140 -19.76 -10.86 -20.33
C LYS A 140 -18.90 -10.00 -21.26
N CYS A 141 -19.33 -9.90 -22.51
CA CYS A 141 -18.73 -8.96 -23.45
C CYS A 141 -19.10 -7.54 -23.03
#